data_AF-A0A8J5T9E2-F1
#
_entry.id   AF-A0A8J5T9E2-F1
#
_cell.length_a   1.000
_cell.length_b   1.000
_cell.length_c   1.000
_cell.angle_alpha   90.00
_cell.angle_beta   90.00
_cell.angle_gamma   90.00
#
_symmetry.space_group_name_H-M   'P 1'
#
loop_
_entity.id
_entity.type
_entity.pdbx_description
1 polymer ?
#
loop_
_entity_poly.entity_id
_entity_poly.type
_entity_poly.pdbx_seq_one_letter_code
_entity_poly.pdbx_strand_id
1 'polypeptide(L)'
;MQEQVQGQPFLGGVAATWLYLQRGMFSQGVSALPRALWQRMFLAAWYLYCLVVSAAYTCNFIAIFTSPAYPQRITTLQQLADSDYRLAMEDNGAYVMDVLSKAEYPVFQRLWAKVDFFQREEDLVAAMVAGSHAIVDVITPQSIILGGQYKISQDVRDTKYLQLSNVYNWYVVREKFQPGYLSWFFSKHTPWKHKFDRSIERLVESGVFKHWLKVETENVLGRNWEQQQQGQGEQLNKALTLQDLQGVFYILLLGWVVGVALFLQELLRHYCLQH
;
A
#
# COMPACT_ATOMS: atom_id res chain seq x y z
N MET A 1 -9.57 -65.00 25.43
CA MET A 1 -10.55 -64.93 24.34
C MET A 1 -9.85 -64.34 23.14
N GLN A 2 -9.49 -65.21 22.20
CA GLN A 2 -8.92 -64.87 20.91
C GLN A 2 -10.02 -64.24 20.06
N GLU A 3 -10.05 -62.91 19.95
CA GLU A 3 -10.63 -62.30 18.76
C GLU A 3 -9.56 -62.33 17.67
N GLN A 4 -9.81 -63.17 16.69
CA GLN A 4 -9.09 -63.18 15.43
C GLN A 4 -9.14 -61.78 14.84
N VAL A 5 -8.05 -61.01 14.97
CA VAL A 5 -7.81 -59.81 14.15
C VAL A 5 -7.43 -60.31 12.77
N GLN A 6 -8.46 -60.72 12.04
CA GLN A 6 -8.44 -61.09 10.63
C GLN A 6 -7.67 -60.00 9.87
N GLY A 7 -6.64 -60.42 9.15
CA GLY A 7 -5.75 -59.54 8.39
C GLY A 7 -6.50 -58.84 7.27
N GLN A 8 -7.11 -57.70 7.57
CA GLN A 8 -7.47 -56.75 6.53
C GLN A 8 -6.18 -56.00 6.15
N PRO A 9 -5.80 -55.93 4.87
CA PRO A 9 -4.77 -55.00 4.46
C PRO A 9 -5.22 -53.61 4.92
N PHE A 10 -4.34 -52.89 5.62
CA PHE A 10 -4.54 -51.49 6.04
C PHE A 10 -4.94 -50.56 4.87
N LEU A 11 -4.80 -51.06 3.63
CA LEU A 11 -5.20 -50.46 2.38
C LEU A 11 -6.35 -51.29 1.78
N GLY A 12 -7.59 -51.04 2.24
CA GLY A 12 -8.81 -51.68 1.68
C GLY A 12 -9.13 -51.31 0.23
N GLY A 13 -8.26 -50.52 -0.44
CA GLY A 13 -8.34 -50.09 -1.82
C GLY A 13 -7.58 -48.79 -2.08
N VAL A 14 -7.36 -48.44 -3.36
CA VAL A 14 -6.63 -47.22 -3.78
C VAL A 14 -7.26 -45.94 -3.19
N ALA A 15 -8.59 -45.91 -3.07
CA ALA A 15 -9.31 -44.77 -2.48
C ALA A 15 -9.00 -44.59 -0.97
N ALA A 16 -8.92 -45.69 -0.22
CA ALA A 16 -8.64 -45.63 1.23
C ALA A 16 -7.18 -45.20 1.51
N THR A 17 -6.21 -45.69 0.72
CA THR A 17 -4.83 -45.19 0.74
C THR A 17 -4.74 -43.69 0.50
N TRP A 18 -5.46 -43.22 -0.51
CA TRP A 18 -5.41 -41.83 -0.96
C TRP A 18 -5.93 -40.88 0.13
N LEU A 19 -7.09 -41.20 0.72
CA LEU A 19 -7.64 -40.45 1.84
C LEU A 19 -6.72 -40.45 3.07
N TYR A 20 -6.01 -41.55 3.31
CA TYR A 20 -5.03 -41.62 4.39
C TYR A 20 -3.82 -40.70 4.16
N LEU A 21 -3.32 -40.61 2.92
CA LEU A 21 -2.19 -39.73 2.58
C LEU A 21 -2.57 -38.25 2.62
N GLN A 22 -3.81 -37.90 2.27
CA GLN A 22 -4.33 -36.53 2.36
C GLN A 22 -4.32 -35.97 3.79
N ARG A 23 -4.46 -36.83 4.81
CA ARG A 23 -4.40 -36.38 6.22
C ARG A 23 -3.09 -35.68 6.55
N GLY A 24 -1.98 -36.14 6.00
CA GLY A 24 -0.67 -35.49 6.18
C GLY A 24 -0.60 -34.09 5.57
N MET A 25 -1.28 -33.86 4.45
CA MET A 25 -1.34 -32.55 3.80
C MET A 25 -2.16 -31.53 4.61
N PHE A 26 -3.19 -31.99 5.32
CA PHE A 26 -4.03 -31.14 6.17
C PHE A 26 -3.54 -31.06 7.63
N SER A 27 -2.31 -31.50 7.91
CA SER A 27 -1.74 -31.57 9.27
C SER A 27 -2.61 -32.33 10.27
N GLN A 28 -3.38 -33.32 9.79
CA GLN A 28 -4.21 -34.19 10.62
C GLN A 28 -3.44 -35.45 11.03
N GLY A 29 -3.65 -35.89 12.27
CA GLY A 29 -3.04 -37.10 12.82
C GLY A 29 -3.53 -38.38 12.14
N VAL A 30 -2.67 -39.40 12.13
CA VAL A 30 -3.02 -40.74 11.66
C VAL A 30 -3.71 -41.51 12.80
N SER A 31 -4.90 -42.07 12.54
CA SER A 31 -5.66 -42.83 13.55
C SER A 31 -5.08 -44.21 13.87
N ALA A 32 -4.31 -44.80 12.96
CA ALA A 32 -3.65 -46.10 13.16
C ALA A 32 -2.34 -46.17 12.39
N LEU A 33 -1.27 -46.65 13.03
CA LEU A 33 0.02 -46.86 12.39
C LEU A 33 0.05 -48.21 11.67
N PRO A 34 0.60 -48.28 10.44
CA PRO A 34 0.79 -49.56 9.77
C PRO A 34 1.71 -50.48 10.57
N ARG A 35 1.47 -51.79 10.49
CA ARG A 35 2.30 -52.80 11.18
C ARG A 35 3.66 -52.98 10.53
N ALA A 36 3.78 -52.81 9.22
CA ALA A 36 5.02 -53.02 8.49
C ALA A 36 5.97 -51.82 8.60
N LEU A 37 7.26 -52.08 8.86
CA LEU A 37 8.27 -51.04 9.07
C LEU A 37 8.48 -50.15 7.84
N TRP A 38 8.49 -50.73 6.63
CA TRP A 38 8.66 -49.97 5.39
C TRP A 38 7.54 -48.93 5.17
N GLN A 39 6.30 -49.27 5.51
CA GLN A 39 5.16 -48.36 5.43
C GLN A 39 5.28 -47.21 6.43
N ARG A 40 5.84 -47.45 7.62
CA ARG A 40 6.12 -46.40 8.60
C ARG A 40 7.21 -45.44 8.12
N MET A 41 8.28 -45.97 7.52
CA MET A 41 9.34 -45.14 6.95
C MET A 41 8.81 -44.26 5.80
N PHE A 42 7.96 -44.83 4.94
CA PHE A 42 7.31 -44.07 3.87
C PHE A 42 6.39 -42.98 4.42
N LEU A 43 5.53 -43.29 5.39
CA LEU A 43 4.65 -42.28 6.01
C LEU A 43 5.45 -41.19 6.73
N ALA A 44 6.55 -41.54 7.40
CA ALA A 44 7.42 -40.55 8.05
C ALA A 44 8.04 -39.59 7.03
N ALA A 45 8.54 -40.10 5.91
CA ALA A 45 9.05 -39.28 4.81
C ALA A 45 7.96 -38.40 4.19
N TRP A 46 6.75 -38.95 3.99
CA TRP A 46 5.60 -38.21 3.47
C TRP A 46 5.16 -37.06 4.39
N TYR A 47 5.09 -37.31 5.70
CA TYR A 47 4.75 -36.29 6.68
C TYR A 47 5.83 -35.20 6.78
N LEU A 48 7.11 -35.57 6.70
CA LEU A 48 8.21 -34.60 6.65
C LEU A 48 8.09 -33.71 5.41
N TYR A 49 7.80 -34.30 4.26
CA TYR A 49 7.56 -33.56 3.02
C TYR A 49 6.37 -32.59 3.16
N CYS A 50 5.22 -33.07 3.65
CA CYS A 50 4.03 -32.24 3.87
C CYS A 50 4.32 -31.08 4.84
N LEU A 51 5.11 -31.32 5.89
CA LEU A 51 5.52 -30.30 6.84
C LEU A 51 6.36 -29.21 6.15
N VAL A 52 7.38 -29.60 5.38
CA VAL A 52 8.25 -28.66 4.66
C VAL A 52 7.45 -27.84 3.65
N VAL A 53 6.58 -28.47 2.86
CA VAL A 53 5.75 -27.78 1.86
C VAL A 53 4.76 -26.83 2.53
N SER A 54 4.09 -27.26 3.60
CA SER A 54 3.14 -26.42 4.33
C SER A 54 3.83 -25.22 4.97
N ALA A 55 5.01 -25.42 5.56
CA ALA A 55 5.82 -24.36 6.13
C ALA A 55 6.32 -23.37 5.07
N ALA A 56 6.78 -23.87 3.91
CA ALA A 56 7.20 -23.01 2.81
C ALA A 56 6.03 -22.18 2.26
N TYR A 57 4.85 -22.79 2.13
CA TYR A 57 3.63 -22.12 1.70
C TYR A 57 3.21 -21.03 2.70
N THR A 58 3.15 -21.33 4.00
CA THR A 58 2.78 -20.34 5.02
C THR A 58 3.78 -19.19 5.09
N CYS A 59 5.08 -19.46 5.00
CA CYS A 59 6.11 -18.41 4.96
C CYS A 59 5.95 -17.50 3.75
N ASN A 60 5.75 -18.06 2.56
CA ASN A 60 5.57 -17.26 1.34
C ASN A 60 4.25 -16.47 1.38
N PHE A 61 3.18 -17.08 1.87
CA PHE A 61 1.90 -16.41 2.06
C PHE A 61 2.04 -15.21 3.01
N ILE A 62 2.68 -15.40 4.17
CA ILE A 62 2.97 -14.31 5.11
C ILE A 62 3.81 -13.21 4.44
N ALA A 63 4.84 -13.58 3.67
CA ALA A 63 5.70 -12.62 2.99
C ALA A 63 4.90 -11.67 2.06
N ILE A 64 3.96 -12.21 1.29
CA ILE A 64 3.09 -11.43 0.39
C ILE A 64 2.24 -10.42 1.17
N PHE A 65 1.70 -10.81 2.34
CA PHE A 65 0.92 -9.90 3.18
C PHE A 65 1.78 -8.86 3.91
N THR A 66 3.01 -9.20 4.26
CA THR A 66 3.94 -8.26 4.92
C THR A 66 4.51 -7.20 3.97
N SER A 67 4.57 -7.49 2.67
CA SER A 67 5.14 -6.57 1.67
C SER A 67 4.18 -6.37 0.50
N PRO A 68 3.10 -5.57 0.67
CA PRO A 68 2.25 -5.19 -0.44
C PRO A 68 3.09 -4.43 -1.48
N ALA A 69 3.04 -4.89 -2.72
CA ALA A 69 3.62 -4.17 -3.86
C ALA A 69 2.78 -2.92 -4.12
N TYR A 70 3.21 -1.78 -3.57
CA TYR A 70 2.59 -0.50 -3.90
C TYR A 70 2.91 -0.15 -5.36
N PRO A 71 1.96 0.43 -6.11
CA PRO A 71 2.24 0.94 -7.44
C PRO A 71 3.42 1.91 -7.37
N GLN A 72 4.28 1.89 -8.40
CA GLN A 72 5.42 2.78 -8.44
C GLN A 72 4.94 4.23 -8.36
N ARG A 73 5.32 4.90 -7.26
CA ARG A 73 5.00 6.31 -7.05
C ARG A 73 5.81 7.14 -8.05
N ILE A 74 5.20 8.22 -8.57
CA ILE A 74 5.86 9.14 -9.50
C ILE A 74 7.00 9.84 -8.77
N THR A 75 8.24 9.51 -9.10
CA THR A 75 9.41 10.05 -8.39
C THR A 75 10.09 11.19 -9.13
N THR A 76 9.93 11.24 -10.45
CA THR A 76 10.61 12.20 -11.33
C THR A 76 9.60 13.09 -12.05
N LEU A 77 10.07 14.28 -12.44
CA LEU A 77 9.31 15.24 -13.24
C LEU A 77 8.96 14.68 -14.62
N GLN A 78 9.81 13.82 -15.17
CA GLN A 78 9.52 13.15 -16.44
C GLN A 78 8.34 12.16 -16.31
N GLN A 79 8.32 11.36 -15.24
CA GLN A 79 7.19 10.47 -14.96
C GLN A 79 5.90 11.27 -14.72
N LEU A 80 6.00 12.45 -14.10
CA LEU A 80 4.86 13.34 -13.93
C LEU A 80 4.38 13.91 -15.27
N ALA A 81 5.30 14.31 -16.16
CA ALA A 81 4.96 14.82 -17.49
C ALA A 81 4.29 13.77 -18.38
N ASP A 82 4.72 12.50 -18.26
CA ASP A 82 4.18 11.37 -19.01
C ASP A 82 2.86 10.86 -18.41
N SER A 83 2.56 11.19 -17.15
CA SER A 83 1.31 10.82 -16.48
C SER A 83 0.11 11.66 -16.92
N ASP A 84 -1.10 11.17 -16.62
CA ASP A 84 -2.36 11.88 -16.90
C ASP A 84 -2.65 13.03 -15.93
N TYR A 85 -1.80 13.25 -14.93
CA TYR A 85 -1.96 14.35 -13.98
C TYR A 85 -1.71 15.71 -14.66
N ARG A 86 -2.62 16.64 -14.43
CA ARG A 86 -2.48 18.05 -14.81
C ARG A 86 -1.87 18.82 -13.64
N LEU A 87 -1.14 19.90 -13.91
CA LEU A 87 -0.56 20.73 -12.85
C LEU A 87 -1.56 21.82 -12.45
N ALA A 88 -1.99 21.82 -11.19
CA ALA A 88 -2.73 22.93 -10.63
C ALA A 88 -1.75 23.93 -10.02
N MET A 89 -1.84 25.19 -10.47
CA MET A 89 -1.07 26.28 -9.90
C MET A 89 -2.02 27.42 -9.51
N GLU A 90 -1.74 28.04 -8.37
CA GLU A 90 -2.35 29.33 -8.04
C GLU A 90 -1.80 30.38 -9.00
N ASP A 91 -2.67 31.30 -9.44
CA ASP A 91 -2.28 32.44 -10.28
C ASP A 91 -1.48 33.47 -9.47
N ASN A 92 -0.24 33.10 -9.12
CA ASN A 92 0.68 33.89 -8.30
C ASN A 92 1.44 34.96 -9.10
N GLY A 93 0.89 35.35 -10.26
CA GLY A 93 1.51 36.29 -11.16
C GLY A 93 2.68 35.72 -11.96
N ALA A 94 3.13 36.51 -12.93
CA ALA A 94 3.93 36.11 -14.08
C ALA A 94 5.29 35.42 -13.82
N TYR A 95 5.78 35.30 -12.58
CA TYR A 95 7.12 34.75 -12.32
C TYR A 95 7.23 33.26 -12.66
N VAL A 96 6.32 32.42 -12.14
CA VAL A 96 6.34 30.98 -12.43
C VAL A 96 6.01 30.74 -13.90
N MET A 97 5.13 31.56 -14.49
CA MET A 97 4.78 31.52 -15.91
C MET A 97 5.97 31.85 -16.81
N ASP A 98 6.73 32.89 -16.48
CA ASP A 98 7.90 33.33 -17.26
C ASP A 98 9.04 32.32 -17.14
N VAL A 99 9.30 31.79 -15.95
CA VAL A 99 10.34 30.77 -15.70
C VAL A 99 10.02 29.48 -16.45
N LEU A 100 8.76 29.04 -16.46
CA LEU A 100 8.38 27.82 -17.16
C LEU A 100 8.37 27.97 -18.67
N SER A 101 7.93 29.12 -19.18
CA SER A 101 7.94 29.41 -20.62
C SER A 101 9.36 29.51 -21.19
N LYS A 102 10.33 29.92 -20.37
CA LYS A 102 11.75 30.07 -20.75
C LYS A 102 12.61 28.83 -20.49
N ALA A 103 12.05 27.80 -19.86
CA ALA A 103 12.82 26.62 -19.51
C ALA A 103 13.25 25.84 -20.77
N GLU A 104 14.56 25.64 -20.93
CA GLU A 104 15.15 24.94 -22.09
C GLU A 104 14.85 23.43 -22.09
N TYR A 105 14.45 22.86 -20.94
CA TYR A 105 14.20 21.41 -20.87
C TYR A 105 12.82 21.03 -21.45
N PRO A 106 12.77 20.01 -22.33
CA PRO A 106 11.53 19.56 -22.97
C PRO A 106 10.51 18.96 -21.99
N VAL A 107 10.92 18.62 -20.77
CA VAL A 107 10.02 18.15 -19.70
C VAL A 107 9.17 19.29 -19.16
N PHE A 108 9.76 20.48 -18.92
CA PHE A 108 9.02 21.64 -18.42
C PHE A 108 8.01 22.16 -19.42
N GLN A 109 8.31 22.11 -20.72
CA GLN A 109 7.36 22.50 -21.78
C GLN A 109 6.15 21.57 -21.83
N ARG A 110 6.36 20.26 -21.66
CA ARG A 110 5.27 19.27 -21.58
C ARG A 110 4.43 19.43 -20.33
N LEU A 111 5.06 19.75 -19.20
CA LEU A 111 4.37 20.08 -17.95
C LEU A 111 3.56 21.37 -18.10
N TRP A 112 4.15 22.40 -18.73
CA TRP A 112 3.50 23.68 -19.00
C TRP A 112 2.22 23.53 -19.83
N ALA A 113 2.23 22.66 -20.85
CA ALA A 113 1.05 22.37 -21.66
C ALA A 113 -0.11 21.76 -20.87
N LYS A 114 0.16 21.23 -19.67
CA LYS A 114 -0.81 20.59 -18.77
C LYS A 114 -1.09 21.43 -17.51
N VAL A 115 -0.76 22.72 -17.50
CA VAL A 115 -1.04 23.61 -16.34
C VAL A 115 -2.44 24.20 -16.43
N ASP A 116 -3.19 24.09 -15.34
CA ASP A 116 -4.44 24.81 -15.12
C ASP A 116 -4.28 25.79 -13.95
N PHE A 117 -4.71 27.03 -14.18
CA PHE A 117 -4.63 28.10 -13.19
C PHE A 117 -5.92 28.23 -12.40
N PHE A 118 -5.80 28.32 -11.08
CA PHE A 118 -6.92 28.52 -10.18
C PHE A 118 -6.75 29.85 -9.43
N GLN A 119 -7.83 30.62 -9.33
CA GLN A 119 -7.85 31.90 -8.61
C GLN A 119 -8.13 31.73 -7.12
N ARG A 120 -8.76 30.61 -6.73
CA ARG A 120 -9.03 30.28 -5.34
C ARG A 120 -8.33 28.98 -4.99
N GLU A 121 -7.66 29.01 -3.86
CA GLU A 121 -6.98 27.85 -3.27
C GLU A 121 -7.94 26.68 -3.00
N GLU A 122 -9.20 26.96 -2.65
CA GLU A 122 -10.22 25.94 -2.39
C GLU A 122 -10.55 25.10 -3.64
N ASP A 123 -10.60 25.73 -4.81
CA ASP A 123 -10.89 25.05 -6.08
C ASP A 123 -9.71 24.18 -6.52
N LEU A 124 -8.49 24.62 -6.22
CA LEU A 124 -7.24 23.90 -6.47
C LEU A 124 -7.12 22.66 -5.58
N VAL A 125 -7.47 22.78 -4.30
CA VAL A 125 -7.57 21.64 -3.39
C VAL A 125 -8.67 20.67 -3.84
N ALA A 126 -9.83 21.15 -4.28
CA ALA A 126 -10.92 20.31 -4.77
C ALA A 126 -10.51 19.52 -6.04
N ALA A 127 -9.80 20.16 -6.97
CA ALA A 127 -9.29 19.53 -8.19
C ALA A 127 -8.21 18.46 -7.90
N MET A 128 -7.39 18.71 -6.88
CA MET A 128 -6.44 17.71 -6.37
C MET A 128 -7.16 16.54 -5.70
N VAL A 129 -8.17 16.78 -4.87
CA VAL A 129 -8.97 15.74 -4.21
C VAL A 129 -9.70 14.85 -5.23
N ALA A 130 -10.12 15.44 -6.34
CA ALA A 130 -10.65 14.70 -7.49
C ALA A 130 -9.59 13.83 -8.20
N GLY A 131 -8.32 13.87 -7.77
CA GLY A 131 -7.19 13.09 -8.28
C GLY A 131 -6.86 13.35 -9.75
N SER A 132 -7.27 14.49 -10.29
CA SER A 132 -6.96 14.91 -11.66
C SER A 132 -5.75 15.84 -11.71
N HIS A 133 -5.42 16.50 -10.60
CA HIS A 133 -4.39 17.54 -10.56
C HIS A 133 -3.32 17.32 -9.48
N ALA A 134 -2.09 17.70 -9.82
CA ALA A 134 -0.89 17.77 -8.99
C ALA A 134 -0.61 19.23 -8.62
N ILE A 135 -0.41 19.57 -7.35
CA ILE A 135 -0.13 20.96 -6.93
C ILE A 135 1.37 21.17 -6.84
N VAL A 136 1.84 22.29 -7.39
CA VAL A 136 3.20 22.78 -7.11
C VAL A 136 3.13 23.71 -5.93
N ASP A 137 3.54 23.23 -4.76
CA ASP A 137 3.53 24.03 -3.53
C ASP A 137 4.91 24.66 -3.29
N VAL A 138 4.88 25.88 -2.76
CA VAL A 138 6.04 26.72 -2.44
C VAL A 138 6.46 26.55 -0.97
N ILE A 139 5.58 26.00 -0.12
CA ILE A 139 5.77 25.98 1.35
C ILE A 139 6.96 25.13 1.80
N THR A 140 7.25 24.01 1.13
CA THR A 140 8.54 23.31 1.21
C THR A 140 9.32 23.69 -0.05
N PRO A 141 10.63 23.99 -0.02
CA PRO A 141 11.32 24.65 -1.13
C PRO A 141 11.09 23.93 -2.48
N GLN A 142 10.07 24.42 -3.20
CA GLN A 142 9.63 24.05 -4.53
C GLN A 142 9.41 22.54 -4.74
N SER A 143 8.71 21.91 -3.80
CA SER A 143 8.32 20.50 -3.91
C SER A 143 6.92 20.35 -4.48
N ILE A 144 6.76 19.46 -5.46
CA ILE A 144 5.45 19.14 -6.02
C ILE A 144 4.74 18.17 -5.08
N ILE A 145 3.51 18.51 -4.69
CA ILE A 145 2.65 17.68 -3.86
C ILE A 145 1.61 17.01 -4.77
N LEU A 146 1.60 15.68 -4.77
CA LEU A 146 0.58 14.86 -5.42
C LEU A 146 -0.45 14.44 -4.37
N GLY A 147 -1.72 14.77 -4.61
CA GLY A 147 -2.83 14.29 -3.80
C GLY A 147 -3.25 12.91 -4.26
N GLY A 148 -3.16 11.90 -3.38
CA GLY A 148 -3.71 10.58 -3.62
C GLY A 148 -5.21 10.54 -3.35
N GLN A 149 -5.97 9.87 -4.22
CA GLN A 149 -7.41 9.62 -4.01
C GLN A 149 -7.64 8.53 -2.97
N TYR A 150 -7.59 8.84 -1.69
CA TYR A 150 -8.21 7.98 -0.67
C TYR A 150 -8.75 8.83 0.47
N LYS A 151 -10.06 8.72 0.72
CA LYS A 151 -10.73 9.26 1.91
C LYS A 151 -10.42 8.39 3.12
N ILE A 152 -9.72 8.91 4.11
CA ILE A 152 -9.77 8.38 5.47
C ILE A 152 -10.84 9.19 6.20
N SER A 153 -11.95 8.53 6.52
CA SER A 153 -13.04 9.14 7.29
C SER A 153 -12.59 9.35 8.74
N GLN A 154 -12.62 10.59 9.22
CA GLN A 154 -13.22 10.92 10.52
C GLN A 154 -13.41 12.44 10.69
N ASP A 155 -14.51 12.74 11.37
CA ASP A 155 -15.13 14.03 11.70
C ASP A 155 -14.16 14.99 12.44
N VAL A 156 -13.72 16.10 11.81
CA VAL A 156 -12.81 17.08 12.46
C VAL A 156 -13.08 18.52 12.03
N ARG A 157 -13.34 19.36 13.03
CA ARG A 157 -13.75 20.77 12.97
C ARG A 157 -12.61 21.72 12.57
N ASP A 158 -12.96 22.66 11.69
CA ASP A 158 -12.49 24.05 11.53
C ASP A 158 -10.98 24.36 11.65
N THR A 159 -10.17 23.92 10.69
CA THR A 159 -8.92 24.64 10.32
C THR A 159 -8.49 24.34 8.87
N LYS A 160 -8.27 25.41 8.10
CA LYS A 160 -8.16 25.48 6.62
C LYS A 160 -7.11 24.54 5.97
N TYR A 161 -6.02 24.19 6.68
CA TYR A 161 -4.96 23.30 6.18
C TYR A 161 -4.88 21.95 6.92
N LEU A 162 -5.41 21.88 8.14
CA LEU A 162 -5.40 20.69 9.01
C LEU A 162 -6.44 19.64 8.60
N GLN A 163 -7.46 20.02 7.83
CA GLN A 163 -8.52 19.11 7.40
C GLN A 163 -8.11 18.18 6.25
N LEU A 164 -7.09 18.55 5.47
CA LEU A 164 -6.69 17.77 4.30
C LEU A 164 -5.72 16.64 4.66
N SER A 165 -4.91 16.81 5.72
CA SER A 165 -3.81 15.90 6.07
C SER A 165 -4.28 14.62 6.77
N ASN A 166 -5.41 14.69 7.45
CA ASN A 166 -6.01 13.55 8.13
C ASN A 166 -6.96 12.74 7.22
N VAL A 167 -7.25 13.25 6.02
CA VAL A 167 -8.27 12.70 5.11
C VAL A 167 -7.67 12.13 3.83
N TYR A 168 -6.48 12.58 3.39
CA TYR A 168 -5.87 12.16 2.11
C TYR A 168 -4.39 11.76 2.27
N ASN A 169 -3.98 10.67 1.61
CA ASN A 169 -2.57 10.28 1.52
C ASN A 169 -1.85 11.19 0.52
N TRP A 170 -0.96 12.04 1.02
CA TRP A 170 -0.18 12.94 0.17
C TRP A 170 1.18 12.36 -0.15
N TYR A 171 1.65 12.64 -1.36
CA TYR A 171 2.98 12.24 -1.79
C TYR A 171 3.73 13.43 -2.36
N VAL A 172 4.83 13.79 -1.72
CA VAL A 172 5.73 14.83 -2.21
C VAL A 172 6.71 14.18 -3.19
N VAL A 173 6.73 14.68 -4.43
CA VAL A 173 7.67 14.24 -5.46
C VAL A 173 9.10 14.57 -4.99
N ARG A 174 10.00 13.58 -5.09
CA ARG A 174 11.39 13.73 -4.63
C ARG A 174 12.18 14.73 -5.44
N GLU A 175 11.94 14.76 -6.74
CA GLU A 175 12.55 15.72 -7.64
C GLU A 175 11.90 17.10 -7.45
N LYS A 176 12.73 18.09 -7.08
CA LYS A 176 12.28 19.47 -6.90
C LYS A 176 12.18 20.15 -8.26
N PHE A 177 11.16 20.98 -8.40
CA PHE A 177 10.89 21.69 -9.64
C PHE A 177 12.02 22.66 -10.01
N GLN A 178 12.55 23.38 -9.02
CA GLN A 178 13.73 24.23 -9.11
C GLN A 178 14.29 24.49 -7.70
N PRO A 179 15.54 24.98 -7.54
CA PRO A 179 15.96 25.62 -6.29
C PRO A 179 15.49 27.07 -6.24
N GLY A 180 14.51 27.35 -5.38
CA GLY A 180 14.05 28.69 -5.05
C GLY A 180 14.64 29.17 -3.75
N TYR A 181 15.10 30.41 -3.72
CA TYR A 181 15.51 31.08 -2.48
C TYR A 181 14.39 31.99 -2.03
N LEU A 182 13.84 31.72 -0.85
CA LEU A 182 13.00 32.70 -0.18
C LEU A 182 13.89 33.91 0.19
N SER A 183 13.55 35.07 -0.34
CA SER A 183 14.31 36.29 -0.13
C SER A 183 13.38 37.42 0.30
N TRP A 184 13.89 38.28 1.18
CA TRP A 184 13.20 39.50 1.55
C TRP A 184 13.56 40.62 0.57
N PHE A 185 12.52 41.29 0.08
CA PHE A 185 12.68 42.45 -0.79
C PHE A 185 12.72 43.72 0.05
N PHE A 186 13.73 44.55 -0.18
CA PHE A 186 13.86 45.87 0.45
C PHE A 186 13.89 46.96 -0.62
N SER A 187 13.44 48.16 -0.26
CA SER A 187 13.61 49.34 -1.11
C SER A 187 15.10 49.61 -1.37
N LYS A 188 15.42 50.09 -2.58
CA LYS A 188 16.81 50.43 -2.95
C LYS A 188 17.41 51.39 -1.90
N HIS A 189 18.66 51.15 -1.53
CA HIS A 189 19.43 51.94 -0.55
C HIS A 189 18.91 51.94 0.90
N THR A 190 18.17 50.91 1.31
CA THR A 190 17.73 50.78 2.70
C THR A 190 18.92 50.55 3.66
N PRO A 191 19.12 51.38 4.72
CA PRO A 191 20.22 51.22 5.68
C PRO A 191 20.17 49.94 6.52
N TRP A 192 19.02 49.26 6.55
CA TRP A 192 18.72 48.14 7.43
C TRP A 192 19.13 46.78 6.87
N LYS A 193 19.47 46.70 5.58
CA LYS A 193 19.80 45.44 4.88
C LYS A 193 20.82 44.61 5.67
N HIS A 194 21.95 45.21 6.02
CA HIS A 194 23.03 44.53 6.73
C HIS A 194 22.59 44.01 8.11
N LYS A 195 21.70 44.72 8.82
CA LYS A 195 21.21 44.25 10.12
C LYS A 195 20.27 43.06 9.95
N PHE A 196 19.43 43.06 8.92
CA PHE A 196 18.56 41.93 8.60
C PHE A 196 19.38 40.70 8.17
N ASP A 197 20.31 40.86 7.23
CA ASP A 197 21.16 39.76 6.73
C ASP A 197 21.85 39.03 7.89
N ARG A 198 22.50 39.76 8.80
CA ARG A 198 23.17 39.18 9.97
C ARG A 198 22.20 38.46 10.93
N SER A 199 21.00 39.01 11.13
CA SER A 199 19.99 38.36 11.97
C SER A 199 19.46 37.08 11.36
N ILE A 200 19.27 37.05 10.04
CA ILE A 200 18.82 35.88 9.28
C ILE A 200 19.89 34.80 9.33
N GLU A 201 21.16 35.15 9.10
CA GLU A 201 22.29 34.22 9.23
C GLU A 201 22.28 33.55 10.60
N ARG A 202 22.14 34.32 11.69
CA ARG A 202 22.05 33.77 13.06
C ARG A 202 20.83 32.87 13.26
N LEU A 203 19.69 33.19 12.68
CA LEU A 203 18.47 32.37 12.76
C LEU A 203 18.62 31.04 12.00
N VAL A 204 19.38 31.04 10.91
CA VAL A 204 19.71 29.83 10.13
C VAL A 204 20.76 29.00 10.86
N GLU A 205 21.86 29.62 11.32
CA GLU A 205 22.95 28.97 12.06
C GLU A 205 22.50 28.36 13.38
N SER A 206 21.58 29.03 14.09
CA SER A 206 20.98 28.49 15.33
C SER A 206 20.03 27.32 15.09
N GLY A 207 19.66 27.04 13.83
CA GLY A 207 18.72 25.97 13.47
C GLY A 207 17.25 26.27 13.80
N VAL A 208 16.93 27.47 14.32
CA VAL A 208 15.55 27.88 14.61
C VAL A 208 14.71 27.85 13.34
N PHE A 209 15.24 28.37 12.24
CA PHE A 209 14.56 28.33 10.95
C PHE A 209 14.28 26.91 10.48
N LYS A 210 15.26 26.00 10.62
CA LYS A 210 15.10 24.58 10.26
C LYS A 210 14.03 23.91 11.12
N HIS A 211 13.96 24.25 12.41
CA HIS A 211 12.94 23.73 13.31
C HIS A 211 11.55 24.23 12.94
N TRP A 212 11.37 25.52 12.70
CA TRP A 212 10.08 26.07 12.26
C TRP A 212 9.63 25.53 10.92
N LEU A 213 10.55 25.42 9.94
CA LEU A 213 10.23 24.81 8.66
C LEU A 213 9.76 23.36 8.85
N LYS A 214 10.43 22.59 9.72
CA LYS A 214 10.02 21.21 10.03
C LYS A 214 8.64 21.16 10.67
N VAL A 215 8.38 21.99 11.68
CA VAL A 215 7.09 22.03 12.39
C VAL A 215 5.96 22.42 11.44
N GLU A 216 6.19 23.43 10.60
CA GLU A 216 5.17 23.85 9.63
C GLU A 216 4.93 22.78 8.57
N THR A 217 5.99 22.15 8.07
CA THR A 217 5.88 21.04 7.13
C THR A 217 5.14 19.84 7.76
N GLU A 218 5.33 19.56 9.04
CA GLU A 218 4.61 18.50 9.77
C GLU A 218 3.15 18.88 10.07
N ASN A 219 2.86 20.17 10.29
CA ASN A 219 1.49 20.65 10.46
C ASN A 219 0.69 20.50 9.17
N VAL A 220 1.34 20.79 8.03
CA VAL A 220 0.78 20.60 6.70
C VAL A 220 0.73 19.11 6.38
N LEU A 221 1.87 18.44 6.16
CA LEU A 221 1.96 17.05 5.66
C LEU A 221 1.59 15.96 6.66
N GLY A 222 1.37 16.31 7.92
CA GLY A 222 1.18 15.36 9.01
C GLY A 222 2.50 14.94 9.66
N ARG A 223 2.42 14.53 10.94
CA ARG A 223 3.59 14.04 11.68
C ARG A 223 4.12 12.76 11.02
N ASN A 224 5.45 12.64 10.93
CA ASN A 224 6.15 11.49 10.35
C ASN A 224 5.83 11.22 8.87
N TRP A 225 5.42 12.24 8.10
CA TRP A 225 5.16 12.13 6.65
C TRP A 225 6.34 11.53 5.87
N GLU A 226 7.58 11.82 6.28
CA GLU A 226 8.79 11.24 5.67
C GLU A 226 8.81 9.71 5.73
N GLN A 227 8.37 9.13 6.87
CA GLN A 227 8.29 7.68 7.07
C GLN A 227 7.15 7.06 6.26
N GLN A 228 6.03 7.76 6.12
CA GLN A 228 4.90 7.35 5.28
C GLN A 228 5.29 7.32 3.79
N GLN A 229 6.07 8.31 3.33
CA GLN A 229 6.55 8.35 1.95
C GLN A 229 7.56 7.25 1.62
N GLN A 230 8.36 6.83 2.60
CA GLN A 230 9.29 5.72 2.46
C GLN A 230 8.60 4.34 2.53
N GLY A 231 7.26 4.31 2.63
CA GLY A 231 6.47 3.08 2.66
C GLY A 231 6.52 2.34 3.99
N GLN A 232 7.24 2.86 4.99
CA GLN A 232 7.41 2.22 6.30
C GLN A 232 6.19 2.45 7.22
N GLY A 233 5.47 3.56 7.04
CA GLY A 233 4.31 3.91 7.85
C GLY A 233 3.06 3.05 7.60
N GLU A 234 2.77 2.69 6.35
CA GLU A 234 1.62 1.83 6.00
C GLU A 234 1.89 0.33 6.26
N GLN A 235 3.16 -0.07 6.38
CA GLN A 235 3.58 -1.47 6.60
C GLN A 235 3.19 -2.01 7.98
N LEU A 236 3.06 -1.15 8.99
CA LEU A 236 2.89 -1.60 10.38
C LEU A 236 1.43 -1.85 10.80
N ASN A 237 0.44 -1.25 10.13
CA ASN A 237 -0.92 -1.18 10.66
C ASN A 237 -2.04 -1.60 9.69
N LYS A 238 -1.74 -2.17 8.52
CA LYS A 238 -2.81 -2.71 7.66
C LYS A 238 -3.37 -3.99 8.30
N ALA A 239 -4.40 -3.82 9.14
CA ALA A 239 -5.16 -4.92 9.68
C ALA A 239 -5.77 -5.74 8.53
N LEU A 240 -5.60 -7.06 8.59
CA LEU A 240 -6.09 -7.97 7.57
C LEU A 240 -7.61 -7.81 7.47
N THR A 241 -8.10 -7.39 6.30
CA THR A 241 -9.53 -7.10 6.14
C THR A 241 -10.27 -8.35 5.72
N LEU A 242 -11.57 -8.42 6.02
CA LEU A 242 -12.41 -9.57 5.63
C LEU A 242 -12.42 -9.77 4.11
N GLN A 243 -12.22 -8.71 3.33
CA GLN A 243 -12.11 -8.74 1.88
C GLN A 243 -10.92 -9.57 1.39
N ASP A 244 -9.80 -9.53 2.10
CA ASP A 244 -8.61 -10.32 1.78
C ASP A 244 -8.84 -11.85 2.00
N LEU A 245 -9.81 -12.22 2.85
CA LEU A 245 -10.12 -13.62 3.20
C LEU A 245 -11.34 -14.20 2.46
N GLN A 246 -12.06 -13.40 1.65
CA GLN A 246 -13.29 -13.84 0.98
C GLN A 246 -13.10 -15.09 0.11
N GLY A 247 -11.95 -15.21 -0.56
CA GLY A 247 -11.65 -16.37 -1.40
C GLY A 247 -11.69 -17.70 -0.62
N VAL A 248 -11.21 -17.71 0.63
CA VAL A 248 -11.22 -18.90 1.48
C VAL A 248 -12.65 -19.31 1.83
N PHE A 249 -13.52 -18.33 2.12
CA PHE A 249 -14.95 -18.58 2.39
C PHE A 249 -15.68 -19.13 1.16
N TYR A 250 -15.37 -18.63 -0.05
CA TYR A 250 -15.97 -19.16 -1.28
C TYR A 250 -15.58 -20.61 -1.54
N ILE A 251 -14.31 -20.98 -1.34
CA ILE A 251 -13.85 -22.36 -1.49
C ILE A 251 -14.53 -23.28 -0.48
N LEU A 252 -14.67 -22.83 0.78
CA LEU A 252 -15.36 -23.59 1.82
C LEU A 252 -16.83 -23.86 1.45
N LEU A 253 -17.55 -22.82 1.01
CA LEU A 253 -18.95 -22.92 0.62
C LEU A 253 -19.11 -23.88 -0.58
N LEU A 254 -18.24 -23.76 -1.59
CA LEU A 254 -18.23 -24.66 -2.74
C LEU A 254 -17.99 -26.12 -2.29
N GLY A 255 -17.06 -26.35 -1.36
CA GLY A 255 -16.81 -27.68 -0.79
C GLY A 255 -18.04 -28.27 -0.11
N TRP A 256 -18.80 -27.46 0.64
CA TRP A 256 -20.04 -27.89 1.26
C TRP A 256 -21.11 -28.24 0.23
N VAL A 257 -21.28 -27.43 -0.81
CA VAL A 257 -22.25 -27.68 -1.89
C VAL A 257 -21.93 -28.99 -2.61
N VAL A 258 -20.67 -29.23 -2.96
CA VAL A 258 -20.25 -30.48 -3.62
C VAL A 258 -20.45 -31.68 -2.69
N GLY A 259 -20.10 -31.57 -1.41
CA GLY A 259 -20.30 -32.64 -0.43
C GLY A 259 -21.76 -33.01 -0.26
N VAL A 260 -22.65 -32.02 -0.14
CA VAL A 260 -24.11 -32.24 -0.04
C VAL A 260 -24.66 -32.84 -1.34
N ALA A 261 -24.21 -32.38 -2.51
CA ALA A 261 -24.65 -32.92 -3.79
C ALA A 261 -24.27 -34.40 -3.95
N LEU A 262 -23.04 -34.78 -3.59
CA LEU A 262 -22.60 -36.19 -3.63
C LEU A 262 -23.39 -37.06 -2.64
N PHE A 263 -23.67 -36.55 -1.44
CA PHE A 263 -24.48 -37.26 -0.45
C PHE A 263 -25.92 -37.49 -0.95
N LEU A 264 -26.55 -36.48 -1.53
CA LEU A 264 -27.88 -36.60 -2.13
C LEU A 264 -27.89 -37.58 -3.31
N GLN A 265 -26.83 -37.58 -4.13
CA GLN A 265 -26.67 -38.52 -5.23
C GLN A 265 -26.56 -39.97 -4.73
N GLU A 266 -25.80 -40.23 -3.67
CA GLU A 266 -25.73 -41.56 -3.06
C GLU A 266 -27.07 -42.00 -2.47
N LEU A 267 -27.79 -41.08 -1.81
CA LEU A 267 -29.11 -41.37 -1.24
C LEU A 267 -30.12 -41.77 -2.33
N LEU A 268 -30.17 -41.03 -3.43
CA LEU A 268 -31.03 -41.34 -4.57
C LEU A 268 -30.67 -42.67 -5.23
N ARG A 269 -29.37 -42.94 -5.38
CA ARG A 269 -28.90 -44.21 -5.96
C ARG A 269 -29.27 -45.39 -5.06
N HIS A 270 -29.16 -45.23 -3.74
CA HIS A 270 -29.55 -46.26 -2.78
C HIS A 270 -31.06 -46.50 -2.78
N TYR A 271 -31.87 -45.45 -2.90
CA TYR A 271 -33.32 -45.54 -2.99
C TYR A 271 -33.79 -46.24 -4.28
N CYS A 272 -33.18 -45.92 -5.43
CA CYS A 272 -33.45 -46.60 -6.71
C CYS A 272 -32.95 -48.05 -6.79
N LEU A 273 -32.03 -48.48 -5.92
CA LEU A 273 -31.54 -49.87 -5.87
C LEU A 273 -32.37 -50.76 -4.93
N GLN A 274 -33.19 -50.16 -4.05
CA GLN A 274 -34.09 -50.88 -3.14
C GLN A 274 -35.50 -51.09 -3.70
N HIS A 275 -35.86 -50.38 -4.76
CA HIS A 275 -37.08 -50.59 -5.56
C HIS A 275 -36.75 -51.29 -6.88
#